data_AF-A0AAI8EU30-F1
#
_entry.id   AF-A0AAI8EU30-F1
#
_cell.length_a   1.000
_cell.length_b   1.000
_cell.length_c   1.000
_cell.angle_alpha   90.00
_cell.angle_beta   90.00
_cell.angle_gamma   90.00
#
_symmetry.space_group_name_H-M   'P 1'
#
loop_
_entity.id
_entity.type
_entity.pdbx_description
1 polymer ?
#
loop_
_entity_poly.entity_id
_entity_poly.type
_entity_poly.pdbx_seq_one_letter_code
_entity_poly.pdbx_strand_id
1 'polypeptide(L)'
;MAGLDPVAAAAFADAFLVEIEHAIATCTLDDAGMPQAQALQQIHSLKNTISLTGSQQLLKACDQLRDAASHGALGETLAQRFTAVANAAGLLVKQYRRTLPSDDADPHA
;
A
#
# COMPACT_ATOMS: atom_id res chain seq x y z
N MET A 1 21.66 -11.08 13.80
CA MET A 1 20.32 -10.75 13.29
C MET A 1 19.97 -9.40 13.88
N ALA A 2 19.99 -8.32 13.08
CA ALA A 2 19.56 -7.02 13.57
C ALA A 2 18.05 -7.11 13.79
N GLY A 3 17.64 -7.42 15.02
CA GLY A 3 16.25 -7.39 15.42
C GLY A 3 15.79 -5.95 15.24
N LEU A 4 14.93 -5.73 14.25
CA LEU A 4 14.20 -4.47 14.15
C LEU A 4 13.52 -4.29 15.50
N ASP A 5 13.81 -3.15 16.13
CA ASP A 5 13.18 -2.76 17.37
C ASP A 5 11.65 -2.86 17.19
N PRO A 6 10.93 -3.57 18.06
CA PRO A 6 9.51 -3.82 17.88
C PRO A 6 8.70 -2.51 17.84
N VAL A 7 9.18 -1.46 18.51
CA VAL A 7 8.58 -0.11 18.45
C VAL A 7 8.82 0.53 17.10
N ALA A 8 10.02 0.39 16.52
CA ALA A 8 10.30 0.86 15.16
C ALA A 8 9.48 0.11 14.10
N ALA A 9 9.31 -1.20 14.25
CA ALA A 9 8.49 -2.02 13.36
C ALA A 9 6.99 -1.65 13.46
N ALA A 10 6.52 -1.35 14.67
CA ALA A 10 5.18 -0.85 14.95
C ALA A 10 4.95 0.52 14.28
N ALA A 11 5.83 1.48 14.51
CA ALA A 11 5.75 2.82 13.92
C ALA A 11 5.81 2.77 12.38
N PHE A 12 6.64 1.89 11.81
CA PHE A 12 6.67 1.64 10.37
C PHE A 12 5.32 1.14 9.86
N ALA A 13 4.73 0.15 10.53
CA ALA A 13 3.43 -0.39 10.13
C ALA A 13 2.32 0.66 10.24
N ASP A 14 2.31 1.48 11.29
CA ASP A 14 1.33 2.54 11.47
C ASP A 14 1.50 3.63 10.39
N ALA A 15 2.73 4.07 10.10
CA ALA A 15 3.01 5.02 9.01
C ALA A 15 2.62 4.46 7.63
N PHE A 16 2.89 3.18 7.38
CA PHE A 16 2.51 2.51 6.14
C PHE A 16 0.99 2.51 5.94
N LEU A 17 0.22 2.27 6.99
CA LEU A 17 -1.25 2.28 6.91
C LEU A 17 -1.78 3.65 6.55
N VAL A 18 -1.23 4.71 7.14
CA VAL A 18 -1.57 6.10 6.80
C VAL A 18 -1.27 6.40 5.33
N GLU A 19 -0.12 5.96 4.82
CA GLU A 19 0.23 6.14 3.41
C GLU A 19 -0.71 5.39 2.45
N ILE A 20 -1.13 4.17 2.83
CA ILE A 20 -2.12 3.41 2.06
C ILE A 20 -3.48 4.13 2.04
N GLU A 21 -3.95 4.61 3.20
CA GLU A 21 -5.21 5.35 3.28
C GLU A 21 -5.13 6.66 2.48
N HIS A 22 -4.01 7.36 2.54
CA HIS A 22 -3.77 8.56 1.74
C HIS A 22 -3.76 8.25 0.23
N ALA A 23 -3.11 7.17 -0.19
CA ALA A 23 -3.11 6.74 -1.59
C ALA A 23 -4.51 6.40 -2.11
N ILE A 24 -5.36 5.77 -1.29
CA ILE A 24 -6.75 5.48 -1.64
C ILE A 24 -7.57 6.78 -1.71
N ALA A 25 -7.46 7.66 -0.71
CA ALA A 25 -8.22 8.91 -0.64
C ALA A 25 -7.87 9.90 -1.76
N THR A 26 -6.63 9.85 -2.25
CA THR A 26 -6.14 10.70 -3.36
C THR A 26 -6.22 10.01 -4.71
N CYS A 27 -6.74 8.78 -4.80
CA CYS A 27 -6.90 8.06 -6.06
C CYS A 27 -7.87 8.82 -6.96
N THR A 28 -7.42 9.19 -8.16
CA THR A 28 -8.23 9.89 -9.17
C THR A 28 -8.29 9.10 -10.48
N LEU A 29 -8.03 7.79 -10.42
CA LEU A 29 -7.96 6.92 -11.60
C LEU A 29 -9.32 6.75 -12.31
N ASP A 30 -10.42 7.10 -11.65
CA ASP A 30 -11.77 7.16 -12.20
C ASP A 30 -12.09 8.49 -12.90
N ASP A 31 -11.26 9.52 -12.73
CA ASP A 31 -11.44 10.81 -13.38
C ASP A 31 -11.21 10.70 -14.90
N ALA A 32 -12.26 10.98 -15.66
CA ALA A 32 -12.26 10.85 -17.13
C ALA A 32 -11.35 11.87 -17.84
N GLY A 33 -10.93 12.94 -17.14
CA GLY A 33 -9.99 13.93 -17.64
C GLY A 33 -8.53 13.60 -17.30
N MET A 34 -8.28 12.54 -16.53
CA MET A 34 -6.95 12.23 -16.03
C MET A 34 -6.01 11.79 -17.17
N PRO A 35 -4.86 12.45 -17.35
CA PRO A 35 -3.88 12.02 -18.31
C PRO A 35 -3.23 10.70 -17.86
N GLN A 36 -3.00 9.81 -18.83
CA GLN A 36 -2.37 8.50 -18.61
C GLN A 36 -1.05 8.61 -17.82
N ALA A 37 -0.22 9.62 -18.07
CA ALA A 37 1.04 9.83 -17.36
C ALA A 37 0.82 10.03 -15.85
N GLN A 38 -0.25 10.74 -15.46
CA GLN A 38 -0.59 10.95 -14.05
C GLN A 38 -1.16 9.67 -13.42
N ALA A 39 -1.95 8.89 -14.17
CA ALA A 39 -2.43 7.59 -13.72
C ALA A 39 -1.27 6.63 -13.43
N LEU A 40 -0.29 6.57 -14.35
CA LEU A 40 0.94 5.80 -14.16
C LEU A 40 1.76 6.29 -12.96
N GLN A 41 1.80 7.61 -12.72
CA GLN A 41 2.46 8.18 -11.55
C GLN A 41 1.78 7.74 -10.24
N GLN A 42 0.45 7.75 -10.16
CA GLN A 42 -0.27 7.27 -8.97
C GLN A 42 -0.01 5.79 -8.70
N ILE A 43 -0.07 4.96 -9.75
CA ILE A 43 0.22 3.52 -9.65
C ILE A 43 1.68 3.28 -9.22
N HIS A 44 2.61 4.07 -9.73
CA HIS A 44 4.02 4.00 -9.34
C HIS A 44 4.23 4.40 -7.87
N SER A 45 3.55 5.45 -7.40
CA SER A 45 3.56 5.85 -5.99
C SER A 45 3.12 4.70 -5.09
N LEU A 46 1.97 4.09 -5.40
CA LEU A 46 1.45 2.96 -4.65
C LEU A 46 2.42 1.76 -4.68
N LYS A 47 3.04 1.47 -5.84
CA LYS A 47 4.02 0.40 -5.97
C LYS A 47 5.23 0.64 -5.08
N ASN A 48 5.74 1.87 -4.97
CA ASN A 48 6.87 2.20 -4.10
C ASN A 48 6.54 1.94 -2.64
N THR A 49 5.36 2.38 -2.18
CA THR A 49 4.88 2.07 -0.83
C THR A 49 4.80 0.57 -0.63
N ILE A 50 4.09 -0.15 -1.51
CA ILE A 50 3.92 -1.62 -1.41
C ILE A 50 5.24 -2.38 -1.46
N SER A 51 6.26 -1.89 -2.16
CA SER A 51 7.59 -2.51 -2.21
C SER A 51 8.22 -2.66 -0.83
N LEU A 52 7.87 -1.78 0.13
CA LEU A 52 8.34 -1.86 1.51
C LEU A 52 7.79 -3.08 2.27
N THR A 53 6.69 -3.69 1.79
CA THR A 53 6.14 -4.93 2.39
C THR A 53 6.90 -6.19 1.97
N GLY A 54 7.69 -6.13 0.88
CA GLY A 54 8.36 -7.29 0.30
C GLY A 54 7.43 -8.32 -0.38
N SER A 55 6.11 -8.08 -0.43
CA SER A 55 5.15 -9.02 -0.98
C SER A 55 5.20 -9.08 -2.51
N GLN A 56 5.73 -10.17 -3.06
CA GLN A 56 5.81 -10.41 -4.50
C GLN A 56 4.43 -10.46 -5.18
N GLN A 57 3.41 -10.95 -4.46
CA GLN A 57 2.05 -11.01 -4.99
C GLN A 57 1.46 -9.60 -5.19
N LEU A 58 1.67 -8.70 -4.22
CA LEU A 58 1.21 -7.31 -4.32
C LEU A 58 2.00 -6.55 -5.40
N LEU A 59 3.31 -6.74 -5.47
CA LEU A 59 4.13 -6.16 -6.54
C LEU A 59 3.66 -6.57 -7.94
N LYS A 60 3.34 -7.85 -8.12
CA LYS A 60 2.77 -8.35 -9.38
C LYS A 60 1.42 -7.69 -9.70
N ALA A 61 0.56 -7.49 -8.70
CA ALA A 61 -0.72 -6.80 -8.89
C ALA A 61 -0.53 -5.32 -9.28
N CYS A 62 0.45 -4.63 -8.69
CA CYS A 62 0.83 -3.28 -9.10
C CYS A 62 1.37 -3.23 -10.54
N ASP A 63 2.17 -4.21 -10.94
CA ASP A 63 2.67 -4.28 -12.33
C ASP A 63 1.54 -4.53 -13.33
N GLN A 64 0.55 -5.37 -12.97
CA GLN A 64 -0.66 -5.57 -13.79
C GLN A 64 -1.53 -4.32 -13.89
N LEU A 65 -1.66 -3.54 -12.80
CA LEU A 65 -2.33 -2.24 -12.81
C LEU A 65 -1.63 -1.26 -13.75
N ARG A 66 -0.31 -1.16 -13.66
CA ARG A 66 0.50 -0.29 -14.51
C ARG A 66 0.38 -0.68 -15.98
N ASP A 67 0.40 -1.97 -16.28
CA ASP A 67 0.23 -2.49 -17.63
C ASP A 67 -1.14 -2.09 -18.21
N ALA A 68 -2.22 -2.33 -17.45
CA ALA A 68 -3.57 -1.91 -17.84
C ALA A 68 -3.67 -0.40 -18.09
N ALA A 69 -3.11 0.42 -17.21
CA ALA A 69 -3.07 1.88 -17.39
C ALA A 69 -2.23 2.29 -18.61
N SER A 70 -1.10 1.62 -18.88
CA SER A 70 -0.26 1.84 -20.06
C SER A 70 -0.98 1.48 -21.37
N HIS A 71 -1.89 0.52 -21.33
CA HIS A 71 -2.76 0.16 -22.45
C HIS A 71 -4.03 1.01 -22.57
N GLY A 72 -4.18 2.06 -21.74
CA GLY A 72 -5.30 3.00 -21.81
C GLY A 72 -6.56 2.54 -21.09
N ALA A 73 -6.50 1.46 -20.29
CA ALA A 73 -7.59 1.07 -19.43
C ALA A 73 -7.63 2.00 -18.20
N LEU A 74 -8.40 3.08 -18.30
CA LEU A 74 -8.68 4.05 -17.21
C LEU A 74 -10.14 3.95 -16.78
N GLY A 75 -10.50 4.66 -15.70
CA GLY A 75 -11.86 4.73 -15.20
C GLY A 75 -12.11 3.86 -13.97
N GLU A 76 -13.39 3.71 -13.61
CA GLU A 76 -13.82 3.10 -12.35
C GLU A 76 -13.23 1.70 -12.12
N THR A 77 -13.08 0.89 -13.17
CA THR A 77 -12.51 -0.47 -13.03
C THR A 77 -11.04 -0.43 -12.60
N LEU A 78 -10.26 0.52 -13.11
CA LEU A 78 -8.86 0.66 -12.74
C LEU A 78 -8.74 1.21 -11.31
N ALA A 79 -9.57 2.20 -10.95
CA ALA A 79 -9.65 2.75 -9.60
C ALA A 79 -10.04 1.68 -8.57
N GLN A 80 -11.02 0.82 -8.88
CA GLN A 80 -11.41 -0.29 -8.02
C GLN A 80 -10.24 -1.29 -7.81
N ARG A 81 -9.53 -1.65 -8.88
CA ARG A 81 -8.36 -2.53 -8.78
C ARG A 81 -7.23 -1.90 -7.96
N PHE A 82 -6.99 -0.61 -8.15
CA PHE A 82 -6.00 0.15 -7.37
C PHE A 82 -6.33 0.10 -5.88
N THR A 83 -7.58 0.42 -5.52
CA THR A 83 -8.07 0.40 -4.14
C THR A 83 -8.03 -1.00 -3.55
N ALA A 84 -8.34 -2.04 -4.32
CA ALA A 84 -8.25 -3.43 -3.88
C ALA A 84 -6.79 -3.82 -3.54
N VAL A 85 -5.82 -3.44 -4.38
CA VAL A 85 -4.39 -3.70 -4.14
C VAL A 85 -3.88 -2.94 -2.91
N ALA A 86 -4.26 -1.66 -2.77
CA ALA A 86 -3.92 -0.84 -1.62
C ALA A 86 -4.49 -1.43 -0.32
N ASN A 87 -5.77 -1.83 -0.32
CA ASN A 87 -6.41 -2.48 0.83
C ASN A 87 -5.74 -3.82 1.20
N ALA A 88 -5.38 -4.65 0.20
CA ALA A 88 -4.68 -5.90 0.44
C ALA A 88 -3.31 -5.68 1.11
N ALA A 89 -2.58 -4.65 0.69
CA ALA A 89 -1.34 -4.23 1.34
C ALA A 89 -1.57 -3.78 2.79
N GLY A 90 -2.60 -2.95 3.01
CA GLY A 90 -2.98 -2.50 4.35
C GLY A 90 -3.38 -3.66 5.27
N LEU A 91 -4.09 -4.67 4.77
CA LEU A 91 -4.46 -5.86 5.54
C LEU A 91 -3.23 -6.67 5.96
N LEU A 92 -2.27 -6.87 5.06
CA LEU A 92 -1.00 -7.55 5.35
C LEU A 92 -0.23 -6.85 6.48
N VAL A 93 -0.13 -5.52 6.41
CA VAL A 93 0.58 -4.73 7.43
C VAL A 93 -0.20 -4.66 8.74
N LYS A 94 -1.53 -4.58 8.71
CA LYS A 94 -2.37 -4.69 9.92
C LYS A 94 -2.17 -6.04 10.62
N GLN A 95 -2.07 -7.13 9.85
CA GLN A 95 -1.81 -8.45 10.40
C GLN A 95 -0.40 -8.52 11.01
N TYR A 96 0.62 -7.98 10.32
CA TYR A 96 1.97 -7.87 10.87
C TYR A 96 2.01 -7.05 12.16
N ARG A 97 1.34 -5.89 12.20
CA ARG A 97 1.25 -5.03 13.40
C ARG A 97 0.67 -5.75 14.61
N ARG A 98 -0.33 -6.63 14.40
CA ARG A 98 -0.92 -7.47 15.47
C ARG A 98 0.02 -8.54 16.00
N THR A 99 0.99 -8.99 15.20
CA THR A 99 2.01 -9.96 15.63
C THR A 99 3.16 -9.33 16.41
N LEU A 100 3.32 -8.00 16.32
CA LEU A 100 4.30 -7.27 17.09
C LEU A 100 3.81 -7.09 18.53
N PRO A 101 4.69 -7.23 19.53
CA PRO A 101 4.34 -6.89 20.89
C PRO A 101 3.92 -5.42 20.94
N SER A 102 2.75 -5.16 21.53
CA SER A 102 2.48 -3.82 22.03
C SER A 102 3.42 -3.61 23.21
N ASP A 103 3.93 -2.40 23.38
CA ASP A 103 4.81 -1.99 24.49
C ASP A 103 4.12 -2.06 25.87
N ASP A 104 3.17 -2.98 26.06
CA ASP A 104 2.66 -3.43 27.36
C ASP A 104 3.64 -4.49 27.91
N ALA A 105 4.93 -4.12 27.97
CA ALA A 105 5.83 -4.75 28.91
C ALA A 105 5.50 -4.13 30.27
N ASP A 106 4.53 -4.74 30.94
CA ASP A 106 4.18 -4.50 32.34
C ASP A 106 5.47 -4.39 33.18
N PRO A 107 5.79 -3.22 33.78
CA PRO A 107 6.99 -3.06 34.59
C PRO A 107 6.82 -3.56 36.03
N HIS A 108 5.78 -4.34 36.36
CA HIS A 108 5.57 -4.85 37.71
C HIS A 108 5.39 -6.37 37.77
N ALA A 109 6.50 -7.08 38.03
CA ALA A 109 6.52 -8.37 38.72
C ALA A 109 7.61 -8.38 39.79
#